data_AF-A0ABD3M6S5-F1
#
_entry.id   AF-A0ABD3M6S5-F1
#
_cell.length_a   1.000
_cell.length_b   1.000
_cell.length_c   1.000
_cell.angle_alpha   90.00
_cell.angle_beta   90.00
_cell.angle_gamma   90.00
#
_symmetry.space_group_name_H-M   'P 1'
#
loop_
_entity.id
_entity.type
_entity.pdbx_description
1 polymer ?
#
loop_
_entity_poly.entity_id
_entity_poly.type
_entity_poly.pdbx_seq_one_letter_code
_entity_poly.pdbx_strand_id
1 'polypeptide(L)'
;MAAASTLASSHRDAGPITDAYGLPDEMRRTGIIKSDISKDAPQKITLKYPTQSLKLPSTTKSFPKLDVEMISGGSDLSQPMQVTLHSTVPNGFAIVDNEVFEGKKVIATKDFKKGDLLYIASCALLDLSAAGHCYKLKIYSEDANGKRSLLESHDNTDTHSVDDYAIESKSGVTSKRQVYGFDSFMNHSCQANAYFPLLYRTSTEMCYQAIALCDIDAGMEVTCDYALFDYSCSGHEIEVCACGSKKCRGKMLGFQALPLTEKVGILHLCEEEIKDKFIAAEAITTVFKSRLPQGVSIATRDGNDNYLVATRNFEAGDVVFKNSVQIIPKCDVASSKRYLLHVDGKLFYLLDSDHHFIHRAEYSEMLGFDSFMDHSCSPNTQQVYANQEDYVVSASKPIRPGDKITCDYMALDSMGTDTFTCTCGESNCHGTLIS
;
A
#
# COMPACT_ATOMS: atom_id res chain seq x y z
N MET A 1 60.59 -30.33 22.18
CA MET A 1 59.61 -29.48 22.89
C MET A 1 58.82 -28.77 21.81
N ALA A 2 57.62 -29.25 21.47
CA ALA A 2 56.33 -28.83 22.08
C ALA A 2 56.00 -27.37 21.69
N ALA A 3 54.85 -27.00 21.14
CA ALA A 3 53.64 -27.73 20.83
C ALA A 3 52.86 -26.97 19.74
N ALA A 4 52.16 -27.72 18.90
CA ALA A 4 51.13 -27.21 18.00
C ALA A 4 49.92 -26.75 18.82
N SER A 5 49.46 -25.51 18.62
CA SER A 5 48.19 -25.05 19.19
C SER A 5 47.04 -25.34 18.23
N THR A 6 46.09 -26.10 18.76
CA THR A 6 44.79 -26.49 18.22
C THR A 6 43.95 -25.31 17.71
N LEU A 7 43.55 -25.37 16.43
CA LEU A 7 42.42 -24.62 15.88
C LEU A 7 41.12 -25.35 16.29
N ALA A 8 40.33 -24.71 17.14
CA ALA A 8 38.98 -25.13 17.44
C ALA A 8 38.06 -24.78 16.26
N SER A 9 37.32 -25.78 15.78
CA SER A 9 36.27 -25.63 14.77
C SER A 9 35.10 -24.83 15.34
N SER A 10 34.87 -23.62 14.82
CA SER A 10 33.62 -22.90 15.04
C SER A 10 32.51 -23.57 14.25
N HIS A 11 31.48 -24.02 14.98
CA HIS A 11 30.22 -24.51 14.44
C HIS A 11 29.67 -23.53 13.38
N ARG A 12 29.33 -24.06 12.21
CA ARG A 12 28.46 -23.38 11.26
C ARG A 12 27.07 -23.35 11.88
N ASP A 13 26.55 -22.17 12.19
CA ASP A 13 25.12 -22.00 12.42
C ASP A 13 24.40 -22.41 11.14
N ALA A 14 23.70 -23.53 11.21
CA ALA A 14 22.73 -23.93 10.20
C ALA A 14 21.61 -22.89 10.23
N GLY A 15 21.39 -22.20 9.11
CA GLY A 15 20.20 -21.36 8.94
C GLY A 15 18.92 -22.17 9.21
N PRO A 16 17.79 -21.49 9.47
CA PRO A 16 16.55 -22.16 9.86
C PRO A 16 16.19 -23.21 8.81
N ILE A 17 16.01 -24.45 9.26
CA ILE A 17 15.60 -25.57 8.42
C ILE A 17 14.15 -25.30 8.04
N THR A 18 13.92 -24.89 6.80
CA THR A 18 12.59 -24.83 6.21
C THR A 18 12.23 -26.20 5.63
N ASP A 19 10.96 -26.57 5.69
CA ASP A 19 10.49 -27.76 4.98
C ASP A 19 10.34 -27.49 3.47
N ALA A 20 9.88 -28.49 2.71
CA ALA A 20 9.68 -28.40 1.27
C ALA A 20 8.69 -27.30 0.82
N TYR A 21 7.98 -26.66 1.77
CA TYR A 21 7.01 -25.59 1.52
C TYR A 21 7.48 -24.23 2.05
N GLY A 22 8.71 -24.13 2.61
CA GLY A 22 9.28 -22.86 3.04
C GLY A 22 8.69 -22.30 4.33
N LEU A 23 7.93 -23.08 5.10
CA LEU A 23 7.29 -22.62 6.34
C LEU A 23 8.27 -22.69 7.54
N PRO A 24 8.33 -21.66 8.40
CA PRO A 24 9.14 -21.71 9.62
C PRO A 24 8.62 -22.75 10.64
N ASP A 25 9.52 -23.50 11.28
CA ASP A 25 9.22 -24.52 12.31
C ASP A 25 8.32 -24.03 13.47
N GLU A 26 8.32 -22.72 13.72
CA GLU A 26 7.54 -22.08 14.78
C GLU A 26 6.03 -22.12 14.52
N MET A 27 5.60 -22.08 13.25
CA MET A 27 4.18 -22.13 12.87
C MET A 27 3.51 -23.48 13.11
N ARG A 28 4.28 -24.59 13.14
CA ARG A 28 3.74 -25.90 13.51
C ARG A 28 3.41 -25.98 15.00
N ARG A 29 4.12 -25.22 15.85
CA ARG A 29 3.94 -25.26 17.31
C ARG A 29 2.68 -24.53 17.78
N THR A 30 2.17 -23.58 16.99
CA THR A 30 0.97 -22.81 17.31
C THR A 30 -0.34 -23.53 16.91
N GLY A 31 -0.26 -24.68 16.23
CA GLY A 31 -1.45 -25.44 15.80
C GLY A 31 -2.21 -24.83 14.61
N ILE A 32 -1.68 -23.76 14.00
CA ILE A 32 -2.33 -23.02 12.89
C ILE A 32 -2.24 -23.77 11.56
N ILE A 33 -1.25 -24.67 11.42
CA ILE A 33 -1.05 -25.51 10.24
C ILE A 33 -1.90 -26.77 10.35
N LYS A 34 -2.64 -27.11 9.29
CA LYS A 34 -3.40 -28.36 9.23
C LYS A 34 -2.49 -29.57 9.49
N SER A 35 -2.88 -30.42 10.45
CA SER A 35 -2.07 -31.53 10.97
C SER A 35 -1.62 -32.56 9.92
N ASP A 36 -2.30 -32.61 8.77
CA ASP A 36 -2.05 -33.53 7.67
C ASP A 36 -1.84 -32.78 6.35
N ILE A 37 -0.69 -32.11 6.19
CA ILE A 37 -0.20 -31.77 4.84
C ILE A 37 0.19 -33.09 4.16
N SER A 38 -0.83 -33.80 3.66
CA SER A 38 -0.65 -35.02 2.88
C SER A 38 0.12 -34.69 1.59
N LYS A 39 1.04 -35.59 1.20
CA LYS A 39 1.76 -35.54 -0.09
C LYS A 39 0.88 -35.88 -1.30
N ASP A 40 -0.44 -35.89 -1.15
CA ASP A 40 -1.34 -36.28 -2.21
C ASP A 40 -1.61 -35.15 -3.21
N ALA A 41 -1.73 -35.54 -4.48
CA ALA A 41 -1.95 -34.69 -5.64
C ALA A 41 -3.08 -33.65 -5.41
N PRO A 42 -3.04 -32.48 -6.07
CA PRO A 42 -4.02 -31.40 -5.88
C PRO A 42 -5.44 -31.95 -5.93
N GLN A 43 -6.16 -31.83 -4.81
CA GLN A 43 -7.55 -32.24 -4.75
C GLN A 43 -8.33 -31.45 -5.80
N LYS A 44 -9.12 -32.16 -6.61
CA LYS A 44 -9.96 -31.56 -7.65
C LYS A 44 -11.04 -30.72 -6.96
N ILE A 45 -10.78 -29.42 -6.80
CA ILE A 45 -11.73 -28.47 -6.18
C ILE A 45 -13.00 -28.46 -7.01
N THR A 46 -14.09 -29.00 -6.45
CA THR A 46 -15.42 -28.91 -7.07
C THR A 46 -16.02 -27.58 -6.66
N LEU A 47 -15.92 -26.59 -7.54
CA LEU A 47 -16.48 -25.26 -7.30
C LEU A 47 -18.01 -25.33 -7.25
N LYS A 48 -18.60 -24.91 -6.12
CA LYS A 48 -20.06 -24.76 -5.96
C LYS A 48 -20.61 -23.48 -6.62
N TYR A 49 -19.82 -22.81 -7.44
CA TYR A 49 -20.06 -21.46 -7.94
C TYR A 49 -20.30 -21.45 -9.46
N PRO A 50 -21.17 -20.56 -9.98
CA PRO A 50 -21.36 -20.43 -11.43
C PRO A 50 -20.07 -19.92 -12.11
N THR A 51 -19.63 -20.59 -13.18
CA THR A 51 -18.42 -20.23 -13.94
C THR A 51 -18.69 -19.34 -15.16
N GLN A 52 -19.93 -18.84 -15.34
CA GLN A 52 -20.29 -18.02 -16.49
C GLN A 52 -20.01 -16.52 -16.25
N SER A 53 -19.37 -15.89 -17.22
CA SER A 53 -19.13 -14.44 -17.25
C SER A 53 -20.44 -13.65 -17.25
N LEU A 54 -20.78 -13.01 -16.13
CA LEU A 54 -21.80 -11.96 -16.09
C LEU A 54 -21.20 -10.67 -16.67
N LYS A 55 -21.97 -9.97 -17.51
CA LYS A 55 -21.65 -8.60 -17.94
C LYS A 55 -21.80 -7.67 -16.74
N LEU A 56 -20.77 -6.91 -16.42
CA LEU A 56 -20.84 -5.80 -15.47
C LEU A 56 -22.01 -4.86 -15.88
N PRO A 57 -22.85 -4.41 -14.94
CA PRO A 57 -23.99 -3.57 -15.25
C PRO A 57 -23.53 -2.27 -15.92
N SER A 58 -24.03 -2.00 -17.12
CA SER A 58 -23.67 -0.86 -17.96
C SER A 58 -24.41 0.43 -17.58
N THR A 59 -25.08 0.47 -16.42
CA THR A 59 -25.88 1.61 -15.98
C THR A 59 -25.77 1.78 -14.46
N THR A 60 -25.81 3.03 -14.00
CA THR A 60 -25.88 3.52 -12.61
C THR A 60 -27.15 3.08 -11.88
N LYS A 61 -27.47 1.79 -11.91
CA LYS A 61 -28.34 1.16 -10.92
C LYS A 61 -27.49 0.98 -9.66
N SER A 62 -28.01 1.46 -8.53
CA SER A 62 -27.43 1.44 -7.19
C SER A 62 -26.32 0.39 -6.99
N PHE A 63 -25.16 0.84 -6.50
CA PHE A 63 -24.07 -0.05 -6.09
C PHE A 63 -24.59 -1.18 -5.18
N PRO A 64 -24.02 -2.40 -5.26
CA PRO A 64 -24.47 -3.53 -4.46
C PRO A 64 -24.34 -3.19 -2.97
N LYS A 65 -25.45 -3.18 -2.24
CA LYS A 65 -25.46 -2.97 -0.79
C LYS A 65 -25.28 -4.30 -0.07
N LEU A 66 -24.54 -4.27 1.03
CA LEU A 66 -24.47 -5.39 1.95
C LEU A 66 -25.76 -5.40 2.77
N ASP A 67 -26.52 -6.49 2.66
CA ASP A 67 -27.79 -6.65 3.36
C ASP A 67 -27.51 -7.09 4.81
N VAL A 68 -27.98 -6.28 5.77
CA VAL A 68 -27.73 -6.43 7.21
C VAL A 68 -29.06 -6.52 7.94
N GLU A 69 -29.31 -7.67 8.54
CA GLU A 69 -30.45 -7.92 9.42
C GLU A 69 -30.00 -7.77 10.88
N MET A 70 -30.61 -6.83 11.62
CA MET A 70 -30.38 -6.65 13.05
C MET A 70 -31.67 -6.90 13.81
N ILE A 71 -31.65 -7.90 14.70
CA ILE A 71 -32.80 -8.27 15.54
C ILE A 71 -32.41 -7.97 16.99
N SER A 72 -33.13 -7.02 17.61
CA SER A 72 -33.04 -6.81 19.05
C SER A 72 -33.57 -8.05 19.76
N GLY A 73 -32.81 -8.60 20.72
CA GLY A 73 -33.37 -9.53 21.70
C GLY A 73 -34.64 -8.89 22.29
N GLY A 74 -35.72 -9.66 22.46
CA GLY A 74 -37.09 -9.15 22.65
C GLY A 74 -37.31 -8.21 23.85
N SER A 75 -38.40 -8.38 24.60
CA SER A 75 -38.70 -7.52 25.76
C SER A 75 -37.67 -7.59 26.92
N ASP A 76 -36.61 -8.38 26.76
CA ASP A 76 -35.56 -8.61 27.72
C ASP A 76 -34.24 -7.98 27.23
N LEU A 77 -33.89 -6.84 27.82
CA LEU A 77 -32.67 -6.05 27.52
C LEU A 77 -31.36 -6.81 27.82
N SER A 78 -31.42 -8.04 28.35
CA SER A 78 -30.25 -8.86 28.66
C SER A 78 -29.76 -9.75 27.51
N GLN A 79 -30.55 -9.92 26.44
CA GLN A 79 -30.13 -10.73 25.28
C GLN A 79 -29.32 -9.89 24.27
N PRO A 80 -28.14 -10.36 23.82
CA PRO A 80 -27.33 -9.62 22.85
C PRO A 80 -28.07 -9.49 21.52
N MET A 81 -27.88 -8.36 20.85
CA MET A 81 -28.43 -8.10 19.53
C MET A 81 -27.91 -9.13 18.53
N GLN A 82 -28.79 -9.71 17.72
CA GLN A 82 -28.37 -10.63 16.67
C GLN A 82 -28.15 -9.86 15.37
N VAL A 83 -26.94 -9.95 14.83
CA VAL A 83 -26.55 -9.32 13.57
C VAL A 83 -26.30 -10.42 12.53
N THR A 84 -27.00 -10.37 11.39
CA THR A 84 -26.80 -11.28 10.25
C THR A 84 -26.54 -10.50 8.98
N LEU A 85 -25.42 -10.81 8.30
CA LEU A 85 -25.03 -10.25 7.02
C LEU A 85 -25.32 -11.24 5.91
N HIS A 86 -25.82 -10.74 4.78
CA HIS A 86 -26.16 -11.55 3.61
C HIS A 86 -25.32 -11.13 2.41
N SER A 87 -24.24 -11.85 2.13
CA SER A 87 -23.32 -11.52 1.04
C SER A 87 -23.43 -12.51 -0.13
N THR A 88 -23.37 -12.00 -1.36
CA THR A 88 -23.32 -12.83 -2.58
C THR A 88 -21.90 -12.84 -3.11
N VAL A 89 -21.36 -14.02 -3.41
CA VAL A 89 -20.05 -14.14 -4.08
C VAL A 89 -20.21 -13.70 -5.54
N PRO A 90 -19.45 -12.69 -6.01
CA PRO A 90 -19.52 -12.24 -7.39
C PRO A 90 -19.05 -13.33 -8.37
N ASN A 91 -19.59 -13.32 -9.58
CA ASN A 91 -19.13 -14.23 -10.63
C ASN A 91 -17.64 -13.99 -10.94
N GLY A 92 -16.91 -15.08 -11.13
CA GLY A 92 -15.47 -15.03 -11.27
C GLY A 92 -14.71 -15.25 -9.95
N PHE A 93 -15.41 -15.48 -8.84
CA PHE A 93 -14.80 -15.79 -7.55
C PHE A 93 -15.45 -17.01 -6.88
N ALA A 94 -14.70 -17.60 -5.95
CA ALA A 94 -15.17 -18.67 -5.08
C ALA A 94 -14.49 -18.54 -3.72
N ILE A 95 -15.20 -18.90 -2.66
CA ILE A 95 -14.59 -19.15 -1.36
C ILE A 95 -14.31 -20.64 -1.25
N VAL A 96 -13.07 -20.99 -0.92
CA VAL A 96 -12.60 -22.36 -0.72
C VAL A 96 -11.83 -22.47 0.58
N ASP A 97 -11.67 -23.68 1.10
CA ASP A 97 -10.84 -23.88 2.29
C ASP A 97 -9.36 -23.65 1.95
N ASN A 98 -8.63 -23.07 2.90
CA ASN A 98 -7.20 -22.91 2.77
C ASN A 98 -6.53 -24.28 2.92
N GLU A 99 -5.61 -24.63 2.02
CA GLU A 99 -4.95 -25.94 2.01
C GLU A 99 -3.85 -26.05 3.07
N VAL A 100 -3.29 -24.90 3.49
CA VAL A 100 -2.12 -24.80 4.36
C VAL A 100 -2.52 -24.43 5.79
N PHE A 101 -3.44 -23.48 5.94
CA PHE A 101 -3.89 -22.96 7.24
C PHE A 101 -5.33 -23.35 7.53
N GLU A 102 -5.70 -23.38 8.81
CA GLU A 102 -7.10 -23.41 9.19
C GLU A 102 -7.77 -22.09 8.77
N GLY A 103 -8.82 -22.17 7.96
CA GLY A 103 -9.52 -21.00 7.42
C GLY A 103 -9.92 -21.16 5.96
N LYS A 104 -10.38 -20.06 5.37
CA LYS A 104 -10.84 -19.97 3.98
C LYS A 104 -10.01 -18.97 3.19
N LYS A 105 -10.15 -19.01 1.87
CA LYS A 105 -9.54 -18.08 0.93
C LYS A 105 -10.52 -17.74 -0.20
N VAL A 106 -10.40 -16.53 -0.74
CA VAL A 106 -11.08 -16.14 -1.98
C VAL A 106 -10.17 -16.45 -3.15
N ILE A 107 -10.65 -17.23 -4.12
CA ILE A 107 -9.93 -17.51 -5.36
C ILE A 107 -10.66 -16.94 -6.58
N ALA A 108 -9.91 -16.59 -7.61
CA ALA A 108 -10.44 -16.31 -8.93
C ALA A 108 -10.91 -17.62 -9.60
N THR A 109 -12.04 -17.60 -10.31
CA THR A 109 -12.54 -18.74 -11.09
C THR A 109 -12.43 -18.52 -12.61
N LYS A 110 -11.85 -17.39 -13.00
CA LYS A 110 -11.49 -17.00 -14.37
C LYS A 110 -10.25 -16.12 -14.32
N ASP A 111 -9.64 -15.88 -15.47
CA ASP A 111 -8.48 -15.00 -15.58
C ASP A 111 -8.87 -13.52 -15.52
N PHE A 112 -8.01 -12.71 -14.92
CA PHE A 112 -8.07 -11.26 -14.88
C PHE A 112 -6.71 -10.68 -15.30
N LYS A 113 -6.73 -9.55 -16.02
CA LYS A 113 -5.54 -8.79 -16.37
C LYS A 113 -5.28 -7.69 -15.36
N LYS A 114 -4.02 -7.30 -15.23
CA LYS A 114 -3.63 -6.12 -14.46
C LYS A 114 -4.50 -4.91 -14.84
N GLY A 115 -5.10 -4.28 -13.84
CA GLY A 115 -6.00 -3.14 -13.98
C GLY A 115 -7.47 -3.50 -14.17
N ASP A 116 -7.82 -4.78 -14.30
CA ASP A 116 -9.21 -5.21 -14.38
C ASP A 116 -9.95 -4.92 -13.07
N LEU A 117 -11.22 -4.52 -13.21
CA LEU A 117 -12.17 -4.48 -12.12
C LEU A 117 -12.54 -5.92 -11.76
N LEU A 118 -12.17 -6.35 -10.55
CA LEU A 118 -12.50 -7.65 -10.00
C LEU A 118 -13.98 -7.69 -9.61
N TYR A 119 -14.39 -6.78 -8.73
CA TYR A 119 -15.77 -6.63 -8.28
C TYR A 119 -15.99 -5.23 -7.65
N ILE A 120 -17.27 -4.90 -7.41
CA ILE A 120 -17.67 -3.79 -6.55
C ILE A 120 -18.40 -4.40 -5.35
N ALA A 121 -18.03 -4.00 -4.15
CA ALA A 121 -18.62 -4.50 -2.92
C ALA A 121 -18.89 -3.35 -1.94
N SER A 122 -19.70 -3.65 -0.94
CA SER A 122 -19.97 -2.74 0.17
C SER A 122 -19.60 -3.39 1.49
N CYS A 123 -19.22 -2.55 2.44
CA CYS A 123 -18.95 -2.86 3.82
C CYS A 123 -19.95 -2.12 4.71
N ALA A 124 -20.45 -2.78 5.75
CA ALA A 124 -21.32 -2.16 6.75
C ALA A 124 -20.47 -1.56 7.88
N LEU A 125 -20.85 -0.37 8.37
CA LEU A 125 -20.23 0.26 9.52
C LEU A 125 -21.10 0.01 10.76
N LEU A 126 -20.69 -0.96 11.59
CA LEU A 126 -21.50 -1.46 12.69
C LEU A 126 -20.80 -1.29 14.04
N ASP A 127 -21.55 -0.93 15.07
CA ASP A 127 -21.11 -1.07 16.45
C ASP A 127 -21.53 -2.46 16.95
N LEU A 128 -20.54 -3.35 17.12
CA LEU A 128 -20.77 -4.74 17.51
C LEU A 128 -20.82 -4.94 19.04
N SER A 129 -20.67 -3.89 19.84
CA SER A 129 -20.68 -4.00 21.32
C SER A 129 -21.98 -4.62 21.86
N ALA A 130 -23.13 -4.19 21.33
CA ALA A 130 -24.45 -4.73 21.70
C ALA A 130 -24.68 -6.17 21.19
N ALA A 131 -23.90 -6.63 20.22
CA ALA A 131 -23.94 -7.98 19.68
C ALA A 131 -22.88 -8.90 20.32
N GLY A 132 -22.22 -8.48 21.40
CA GLY A 132 -21.16 -9.28 22.03
C GLY A 132 -19.97 -9.52 21.11
N HIS A 133 -19.69 -8.58 20.20
CA HIS A 133 -18.61 -8.66 19.21
C HIS A 133 -18.73 -9.84 18.22
N CYS A 134 -19.95 -10.39 18.02
CA CYS A 134 -20.21 -11.45 17.06
C CYS A 134 -21.29 -11.09 16.04
N TYR A 135 -21.24 -11.76 14.88
CA TYR A 135 -22.24 -11.63 13.83
C TYR A 135 -22.27 -12.89 12.96
N LYS A 136 -23.39 -13.14 12.28
CA LYS A 136 -23.53 -14.25 11.34
C LYS A 136 -23.33 -13.77 9.92
N LEU A 137 -22.51 -14.45 9.13
CA LEU A 137 -22.34 -14.19 7.71
C LEU A 137 -22.94 -15.32 6.89
N LYS A 138 -23.99 -15.03 6.13
CA LYS A 138 -24.61 -15.95 5.15
C LYS A 138 -24.09 -15.64 3.76
N ILE A 139 -23.51 -16.65 3.12
CA ILE A 139 -22.92 -16.55 1.79
C ILE A 139 -23.84 -17.18 0.75
N TYR A 140 -24.07 -16.45 -0.34
CA TYR A 140 -24.94 -16.87 -1.43
C TYR A 140 -24.19 -16.93 -2.76
N SER A 141 -24.61 -17.85 -3.63
CA SER A 141 -24.40 -17.72 -5.08
C SER A 141 -25.61 -17.03 -5.69
N GLU A 142 -25.44 -16.43 -6.86
CA GLU A 142 -26.53 -15.87 -7.64
C GLU A 142 -26.45 -16.40 -9.08
N ASP A 143 -27.58 -16.88 -9.60
CA ASP A 143 -27.65 -17.33 -10.99
C ASP A 143 -27.86 -16.16 -11.97
N ALA A 144 -27.84 -16.46 -13.27
CA ALA A 144 -28.03 -15.45 -14.32
C ALA A 144 -29.40 -14.73 -14.27
N ASN A 145 -30.37 -15.25 -13.51
CA ASN A 145 -31.69 -14.66 -13.32
C ASN A 145 -31.81 -13.87 -12.01
N GLY A 146 -30.71 -13.71 -11.25
CA GLY A 146 -30.71 -13.01 -9.96
C GLY A 146 -31.24 -13.87 -8.80
N LYS A 147 -31.42 -15.18 -8.99
CA LYS A 147 -31.89 -16.05 -7.91
C LYS A 147 -30.72 -16.42 -7.00
N ARG A 148 -30.81 -16.00 -5.73
CA ARG A 148 -29.83 -16.35 -4.69
C ARG A 148 -30.03 -17.76 -4.16
N SER A 149 -28.94 -18.51 -4.01
CA SER A 149 -28.91 -19.82 -3.34
C SER A 149 -27.88 -19.79 -2.22
N LEU A 150 -28.31 -20.10 -0.98
CA LEU A 150 -27.43 -20.15 0.18
C LEU A 150 -26.37 -21.25 -0.03
N LEU A 151 -25.11 -20.88 0.13
CA LEU A 151 -23.96 -21.79 0.03
C LEU A 151 -23.51 -22.23 1.41
N GLU A 152 -23.20 -21.26 2.26
CA GLU A 152 -22.57 -21.46 3.57
C GLU A 152 -23.07 -20.41 4.58
N SER A 153 -22.88 -20.69 5.87
CA SER A 153 -23.18 -19.77 6.96
C SER A 153 -22.07 -19.86 8.00
N HIS A 154 -21.57 -18.72 8.44
CA HIS A 154 -20.44 -18.62 9.36
C HIS A 154 -20.82 -17.77 10.56
N ASP A 155 -20.43 -18.22 11.75
CA ASP A 155 -20.45 -17.42 12.96
C ASP A 155 -19.10 -16.70 13.05
N ASN A 156 -19.10 -15.39 12.83
CA ASN A 156 -17.92 -14.54 12.81
C ASN A 156 -17.86 -13.68 14.08
N THR A 157 -16.67 -13.17 14.35
CA THR A 157 -16.39 -12.20 15.40
C THR A 157 -15.77 -10.92 14.83
N ASP A 158 -15.50 -9.95 15.68
CA ASP A 158 -14.79 -8.73 15.33
C ASP A 158 -13.43 -8.94 14.65
N THR A 159 -12.77 -10.08 14.84
CA THR A 159 -11.54 -10.48 14.11
C THR A 159 -11.73 -10.64 12.60
N HIS A 160 -12.97 -10.73 12.13
CA HIS A 160 -13.34 -10.73 10.70
C HIS A 160 -13.85 -9.35 10.25
N SER A 161 -13.47 -8.30 10.96
CA SER A 161 -13.84 -6.91 10.70
C SER A 161 -12.66 -6.01 11.03
N VAL A 162 -12.66 -4.78 10.53
CA VAL A 162 -11.56 -3.83 10.72
C VAL A 162 -12.02 -2.67 11.61
N ASP A 163 -11.13 -2.11 12.41
CA ASP A 163 -11.42 -0.87 13.15
C ASP A 163 -11.81 0.24 12.18
N ASP A 164 -12.95 0.89 12.41
CA ASP A 164 -13.24 2.12 11.70
C ASP A 164 -12.41 3.28 12.28
N TYR A 165 -11.64 3.98 11.45
CA TYR A 165 -10.78 5.11 11.88
C TYR A 165 -11.31 6.49 11.49
N ALA A 166 -12.52 6.60 10.93
CA ALA A 166 -13.14 7.90 10.69
C ALA A 166 -13.32 8.69 12.00
N ILE A 167 -13.17 10.01 11.99
CA ILE A 167 -13.12 10.86 13.21
C ILE A 167 -14.33 10.63 14.15
N GLU A 168 -15.51 10.31 13.61
CA GLU A 168 -16.73 10.05 14.37
C GLU A 168 -16.78 8.67 15.04
N SER A 169 -15.89 7.73 14.68
CA SER A 169 -15.92 6.34 15.14
C SER A 169 -15.14 6.08 16.42
N LYS A 170 -14.27 6.99 16.88
CA LYS A 170 -13.42 6.82 18.08
C LYS A 170 -13.58 7.92 19.14
N SER A 171 -14.79 8.46 19.33
CA SER A 171 -15.10 9.39 20.44
C SER A 171 -15.10 8.76 21.84
N GLY A 172 -14.52 7.55 22.00
CA GLY A 172 -14.40 6.84 23.28
C GLY A 172 -15.68 6.15 23.77
N VAL A 173 -16.78 6.20 23.01
CA VAL A 173 -18.09 5.62 23.41
C VAL A 173 -18.60 4.54 22.44
N THR A 174 -18.14 4.54 21.18
CA THR A 174 -18.54 3.56 20.15
C THR A 174 -17.29 2.95 19.53
N SER A 175 -17.24 1.63 19.35
CA SER A 175 -16.17 0.95 18.62
C SER A 175 -16.72 0.44 17.28
N LYS A 176 -16.99 1.38 16.36
CA LYS A 176 -17.50 1.01 15.02
C LYS A 176 -16.46 0.17 14.28
N ARG A 177 -16.95 -0.86 13.60
CA ARG A 177 -16.16 -1.79 12.80
C ARG A 177 -16.63 -1.73 11.34
N GLN A 178 -15.67 -1.83 10.43
CA GLN A 178 -15.87 -2.12 9.03
C GLN A 178 -16.12 -3.63 8.89
N VAL A 179 -17.38 -4.02 8.66
CA VAL A 179 -17.81 -5.43 8.53
C VAL A 179 -18.07 -5.78 7.07
N TYR A 180 -17.26 -6.70 6.54
CA TYR A 180 -17.25 -7.09 5.12
C TYR A 180 -18.13 -8.31 4.83
N GLY A 181 -18.38 -8.53 3.54
CA GLY A 181 -19.19 -9.65 3.06
C GLY A 181 -18.35 -10.90 2.79
N PHE A 182 -18.52 -11.48 1.60
CA PHE A 182 -17.78 -12.65 1.13
C PHE A 182 -16.25 -12.44 1.12
N ASP A 183 -15.81 -11.19 0.98
CA ASP A 183 -14.41 -10.80 0.95
C ASP A 183 -13.79 -10.60 2.33
N SER A 184 -14.55 -10.80 3.41
CA SER A 184 -13.97 -11.03 4.75
C SER A 184 -13.10 -12.29 4.83
N PHE A 185 -13.19 -13.19 3.84
CA PHE A 185 -12.31 -14.37 3.70
C PHE A 185 -11.07 -14.11 2.84
N MET A 186 -10.83 -12.86 2.43
CA MET A 186 -9.63 -12.51 1.67
C MET A 186 -8.41 -12.50 2.60
N ASN A 187 -7.37 -13.24 2.23
CA ASN A 187 -6.17 -13.31 3.06
C ASN A 187 -5.16 -12.21 2.72
N HIS A 188 -4.33 -11.93 3.72
CA HIS A 188 -3.21 -11.01 3.61
C HIS A 188 -2.10 -11.53 2.68
N SER A 189 -1.55 -10.63 1.86
CA SER A 189 -0.22 -10.79 1.27
C SER A 189 0.57 -9.49 1.32
N CYS A 190 1.84 -9.54 1.74
CA CYS A 190 2.74 -8.37 1.69
C CYS A 190 3.06 -7.92 0.26
N GLN A 191 2.74 -8.75 -0.74
CA GLN A 191 2.72 -8.37 -2.14
C GLN A 191 1.36 -8.77 -2.72
N ALA A 192 0.33 -8.09 -2.24
CA ALA A 192 -1.05 -8.31 -2.63
C ALA A 192 -1.27 -8.14 -4.14
N ASN A 193 -2.24 -8.88 -4.68
CA ASN A 193 -2.63 -8.81 -6.08
C ASN A 193 -3.93 -8.01 -6.30
N ALA A 194 -4.58 -7.52 -5.24
CA ALA A 194 -5.74 -6.63 -5.33
C ALA A 194 -5.56 -5.36 -4.47
N TYR A 195 -6.14 -4.25 -4.95
CA TYR A 195 -6.24 -2.97 -4.25
C TYR A 195 -7.71 -2.50 -4.24
N PHE A 196 -8.09 -1.77 -3.18
CA PHE A 196 -9.48 -1.49 -2.81
C PHE A 196 -9.80 0.02 -2.72
N PRO A 197 -9.84 0.77 -3.84
CA PRO A 197 -10.20 2.17 -3.78
C PRO A 197 -11.67 2.38 -3.41
N LEU A 198 -11.91 3.32 -2.50
CA LEU A 198 -13.24 3.72 -2.06
C LEU A 198 -13.98 4.49 -3.17
N LEU A 199 -15.24 4.12 -3.42
CA LEU A 199 -16.16 4.86 -4.29
C LEU A 199 -16.95 5.90 -3.52
N TYR A 200 -17.51 5.50 -2.37
CA TYR A 200 -18.20 6.42 -1.47
C TYR A 200 -18.25 5.85 -0.05
N ARG A 201 -18.52 6.75 0.89
CA ARG A 201 -18.73 6.46 2.30
C ARG A 201 -19.90 7.26 2.86
N THR A 202 -20.62 6.65 3.78
CA THR A 202 -21.68 7.27 4.59
C THR A 202 -21.41 6.96 6.08
N SER A 203 -22.33 7.36 6.96
CA SER A 203 -22.24 7.03 8.39
C SER A 203 -22.48 5.55 8.73
N THR A 204 -23.02 4.76 7.79
CA THR A 204 -23.44 3.36 8.00
C THR A 204 -22.87 2.37 6.98
N GLU A 205 -22.31 2.84 5.87
CA GLU A 205 -21.78 1.97 4.80
C GLU A 205 -20.61 2.61 4.05
N MET A 206 -19.73 1.74 3.54
CA MET A 206 -18.67 2.06 2.58
C MET A 206 -18.88 1.22 1.32
N CYS A 207 -18.57 1.76 0.15
CA CYS A 207 -18.57 1.05 -1.12
C CYS A 207 -17.23 1.25 -1.81
N TYR A 208 -16.65 0.18 -2.32
CA TYR A 208 -15.31 0.15 -2.89
C TYR A 208 -15.25 -0.74 -4.12
N GLN A 209 -14.23 -0.52 -4.94
CA GLN A 209 -13.88 -1.42 -6.04
C GLN A 209 -12.75 -2.33 -5.57
N ALA A 210 -12.66 -3.53 -6.11
CA ALA A 210 -11.45 -4.35 -6.07
C ALA A 210 -10.82 -4.32 -7.46
N ILE A 211 -9.55 -3.92 -7.56
CA ILE A 211 -8.81 -3.77 -8.82
C ILE A 211 -7.58 -4.68 -8.81
N ALA A 212 -7.36 -5.40 -9.89
CA ALA A 212 -6.19 -6.28 -10.04
C ALA A 212 -4.89 -5.47 -10.16
N LEU A 213 -3.93 -5.70 -9.27
CA LEU A 213 -2.59 -5.08 -9.30
C LEU A 213 -1.63 -5.79 -10.26
N CYS A 214 -1.91 -7.05 -10.59
CA CYS A 214 -1.22 -7.88 -11.57
C CYS A 214 -2.22 -8.78 -12.31
N ASP A 215 -1.74 -9.55 -13.28
CA ASP A 215 -2.54 -10.65 -13.83
C ASP A 215 -2.87 -11.67 -12.73
N ILE A 216 -4.10 -12.20 -12.74
CA ILE A 216 -4.59 -13.20 -11.79
C ILE A 216 -5.24 -14.32 -12.59
N ASP A 217 -4.61 -15.48 -12.64
CA ASP A 217 -5.12 -16.65 -13.36
C ASP A 217 -6.23 -17.36 -12.58
N ALA A 218 -7.11 -18.06 -13.28
CA ALA A 218 -8.13 -18.91 -12.65
C ALA A 218 -7.48 -19.92 -11.67
N GLY A 219 -8.03 -19.99 -10.46
CA GLY A 219 -7.52 -20.80 -9.35
C GLY A 219 -6.55 -20.06 -8.43
N MET A 220 -6.02 -18.91 -8.82
CA MET A 220 -5.18 -18.08 -7.94
C MET A 220 -6.00 -17.46 -6.81
N GLU A 221 -5.39 -17.37 -5.64
CA GLU A 221 -5.93 -16.63 -4.51
C GLU A 221 -5.89 -15.13 -4.78
N VAL A 222 -6.99 -14.46 -4.47
CA VAL A 222 -7.07 -13.00 -4.43
C VAL A 222 -6.67 -12.58 -3.02
N THR A 223 -5.71 -11.67 -2.91
CA THR A 223 -5.10 -11.25 -1.65
C THR A 223 -5.08 -9.75 -1.55
N CYS A 224 -5.15 -9.25 -0.32
CA CYS A 224 -5.05 -7.82 0.00
C CYS A 224 -3.90 -7.55 0.97
N ASP A 225 -3.46 -6.30 1.04
CA ASP A 225 -2.51 -5.87 2.06
C ASP A 225 -3.30 -5.18 3.19
N TYR A 226 -3.42 -5.88 4.32
CA TYR A 226 -4.17 -5.40 5.50
C TYR A 226 -3.71 -4.03 6.00
N ALA A 227 -2.44 -3.65 5.79
CA ALA A 227 -1.96 -2.33 6.16
C ALA A 227 -2.62 -1.19 5.37
N LEU A 228 -3.33 -1.46 4.27
CA LEU A 228 -3.96 -0.42 3.45
C LEU A 228 -5.23 0.17 4.09
N PHE A 229 -5.88 -0.58 4.97
CA PHE A 229 -7.15 -0.19 5.60
C PHE A 229 -7.17 -0.41 7.11
N ASP A 230 -6.19 -1.13 7.68
CA ASP A 230 -6.08 -1.30 9.13
C ASP A 230 -4.82 -0.63 9.71
N TYR A 231 -5.04 0.36 10.57
CA TYR A 231 -3.94 1.10 11.18
C TYR A 231 -3.22 0.31 12.27
N SER A 232 -3.93 -0.47 13.10
CA SER A 232 -3.37 -1.12 14.29
C SER A 232 -3.59 -2.63 14.36
N CYS A 233 -4.36 -3.22 13.44
CA CYS A 233 -4.73 -4.64 13.41
C CYS A 233 -5.30 -5.17 14.73
N SER A 234 -6.08 -4.33 15.43
CA SER A 234 -6.57 -4.62 16.79
C SER A 234 -7.36 -5.95 16.84
N GLY A 235 -6.73 -7.02 17.35
CA GLY A 235 -7.35 -8.34 17.56
C GLY A 235 -7.13 -9.36 16.44
N HIS A 236 -6.38 -9.03 15.40
CA HIS A 236 -6.08 -9.93 14.27
C HIS A 236 -4.66 -9.70 13.72
N GLU A 237 -3.75 -9.37 14.62
CA GLU A 237 -2.33 -9.27 14.35
C GLU A 237 -1.74 -10.62 13.89
N ILE A 238 -0.90 -10.59 12.86
CA ILE A 238 -0.18 -11.76 12.35
C ILE A 238 1.27 -11.68 12.81
N GLU A 239 1.59 -12.38 13.90
CA GLU A 239 2.95 -12.43 14.46
C GLU A 239 3.94 -13.24 13.60
N VAL A 240 3.44 -14.15 12.77
CA VAL A 240 4.23 -14.92 11.81
C VAL A 240 3.48 -14.95 10.47
N CYS A 241 3.89 -14.09 9.55
CA CYS A 241 3.26 -13.96 8.24
C CYS A 241 3.69 -15.10 7.31
N ALA A 242 2.71 -15.79 6.76
CA ALA A 242 2.91 -16.94 5.89
C ALA A 242 2.37 -16.73 4.47
N CYS A 243 2.37 -15.48 4.00
CA CYS A 243 1.85 -15.13 2.67
C CYS A 243 2.69 -15.67 1.50
N GLY A 244 3.89 -16.19 1.76
CA GLY A 244 4.78 -16.75 0.73
C GLY A 244 5.40 -15.72 -0.24
N SER A 245 5.13 -14.43 -0.07
CA SER A 245 5.70 -13.38 -0.92
C SER A 245 7.23 -13.26 -0.74
N LYS A 246 7.96 -13.01 -1.83
CA LYS A 246 9.40 -12.66 -1.78
C LYS A 246 9.67 -11.35 -1.04
N LYS A 247 8.65 -10.49 -0.90
CA LYS A 247 8.67 -9.25 -0.14
C LYS A 247 7.87 -9.37 1.16
N CYS A 248 7.80 -10.57 1.75
CA CYS A 248 7.13 -10.79 3.02
C CYS A 248 7.78 -9.95 4.13
N ARG A 249 6.94 -9.24 4.90
CA ARG A 249 7.36 -8.43 6.06
C ARG A 249 7.67 -9.28 7.30
N GLY A 250 7.40 -10.58 7.24
CA GLY A 250 7.52 -11.50 8.37
C GLY A 250 6.39 -11.37 9.39
N LYS A 251 5.78 -10.19 9.56
CA LYS A 251 4.63 -9.92 10.44
C LYS A 251 3.64 -8.95 9.81
N MET A 252 2.41 -8.94 10.30
CA MET A 252 1.40 -7.93 9.96
C MET A 252 0.68 -7.44 11.21
N LEU A 253 1.10 -6.26 11.69
CA LEU A 253 0.64 -5.65 12.95
C LEU A 253 -0.05 -4.29 12.70
N GLY A 254 -0.59 -4.11 11.50
CA GLY A 254 -1.22 -2.87 11.03
C GLY A 254 -0.25 -1.87 10.42
N PHE A 255 -0.79 -0.85 9.75
CA PHE A 255 -0.04 0.22 9.08
C PHE A 255 0.97 0.91 10.02
N GLN A 256 0.58 1.13 11.28
CA GLN A 256 1.40 1.85 12.25
C GLN A 256 2.74 1.18 12.53
N ALA A 257 2.81 -0.15 12.39
CA ALA A 257 3.99 -0.94 12.68
C ALA A 257 4.96 -1.02 11.49
N LEU A 258 4.56 -0.54 10.32
CA LEU A 258 5.42 -0.50 9.15
C LEU A 258 6.59 0.49 9.33
N PRO A 259 7.77 0.20 8.75
CA PRO A 259 8.83 1.19 8.62
C PRO A 259 8.35 2.46 7.92
N LEU A 260 8.87 3.62 8.31
CA LEU A 260 8.43 4.92 7.76
C LEU A 260 8.50 4.99 6.24
N THR A 261 9.58 4.46 5.63
CA THR A 261 9.75 4.43 4.18
C THR A 261 8.67 3.59 3.49
N GLU A 262 8.28 2.48 4.11
CA GLU A 262 7.22 1.62 3.59
C GLU A 262 5.83 2.25 3.76
N LYS A 263 5.55 2.87 4.92
CA LYS A 263 4.32 3.66 5.14
C LYS A 263 4.11 4.66 4.01
N VAL A 264 5.14 5.43 3.68
CA VAL A 264 5.10 6.42 2.59
C VAL A 264 4.92 5.74 1.23
N GLY A 265 5.65 4.64 0.97
CA GLY A 265 5.61 3.92 -0.31
C GLY A 265 4.24 3.35 -0.65
N ILE A 266 3.45 2.91 0.35
CA ILE A 266 2.11 2.35 0.13
C ILE A 266 0.98 3.36 0.39
N LEU A 267 1.29 4.56 0.89
CA LEU A 267 0.30 5.56 1.29
C LEU A 267 -0.71 5.89 0.19
N HIS A 268 -0.28 5.84 -1.07
CA HIS A 268 -1.12 6.06 -2.25
C HIS A 268 -2.24 5.03 -2.45
N LEU A 269 -2.10 3.85 -1.82
CA LEU A 269 -3.06 2.76 -1.81
C LEU A 269 -3.85 2.71 -0.50
N CYS A 270 -3.59 3.58 0.47
CA CYS A 270 -4.31 3.57 1.73
C CYS A 270 -5.66 4.29 1.62
N GLU A 271 -6.58 3.93 2.51
CA GLU A 271 -7.78 4.74 2.79
C GLU A 271 -7.40 6.15 3.30
N GLU A 272 -8.22 7.16 3.04
CA GLU A 272 -7.93 8.55 3.45
C GLU A 272 -7.74 8.66 4.97
N GLU A 273 -8.52 7.91 5.75
CA GLU A 273 -8.45 7.88 7.20
C GLU A 273 -7.11 7.35 7.72
N ILE A 274 -6.51 6.38 7.01
CA ILE A 274 -5.16 5.89 7.31
C ILE A 274 -4.13 6.97 6.98
N LYS A 275 -4.30 7.72 5.89
CA LYS A 275 -3.42 8.83 5.52
C LYS A 275 -3.46 9.96 6.56
N ASP A 276 -4.64 10.38 6.96
CA ASP A 276 -4.83 11.44 7.96
C ASP A 276 -4.20 11.04 9.30
N LYS A 277 -4.41 9.78 9.72
CA LYS A 277 -3.84 9.27 10.96
C LYS A 277 -2.32 9.14 10.89
N PHE A 278 -1.76 8.74 9.75
CA PHE A 278 -0.32 8.72 9.50
C PHE A 278 0.28 10.13 9.60
N ILE A 279 -0.32 11.11 8.92
CA ILE A 279 0.12 12.52 8.95
C ILE A 279 0.17 13.04 10.38
N ALA A 280 -0.87 12.76 11.17
CA ALA A 280 -0.94 13.16 12.58
C ALA A 280 0.09 12.42 13.45
N ALA A 281 0.18 11.09 13.34
CA ALA A 281 1.03 10.26 14.18
C ALA A 281 2.53 10.47 13.94
N GLU A 282 2.93 10.67 12.68
CA GLU A 282 4.32 10.96 12.32
C GLU A 282 4.66 12.47 12.44
N ALA A 283 3.73 13.29 12.92
CA ALA A 283 3.87 14.74 13.07
C ALA A 283 4.37 15.41 11.79
N ILE A 284 3.80 15.02 10.64
CA ILE A 284 4.10 15.63 9.35
C ILE A 284 3.63 17.09 9.40
N THR A 285 4.57 18.02 9.31
CA THR A 285 4.28 19.46 9.48
C THR A 285 3.71 20.08 8.22
N THR A 286 4.08 19.56 7.05
CA THR A 286 3.61 20.08 5.76
C THR A 286 3.56 18.99 4.71
N VAL A 287 2.48 18.98 3.94
CA VAL A 287 2.33 18.17 2.72
C VAL A 287 2.34 19.10 1.52
N PHE A 288 3.46 19.13 0.82
CA PHE A 288 3.62 19.86 -0.43
C PHE A 288 2.93 19.10 -1.56
N LYS A 289 2.43 19.83 -2.56
CA LYS A 289 1.76 19.24 -3.72
C LYS A 289 2.52 19.60 -4.98
N SER A 290 2.71 18.63 -5.85
CA SER A 290 3.36 18.85 -7.14
C SER A 290 2.76 17.98 -8.23
N ARG A 291 3.08 18.30 -9.48
CA ARG A 291 2.64 17.56 -10.66
C ARG A 291 3.82 17.29 -11.57
N LEU A 292 3.92 16.08 -12.07
CA LEU A 292 4.99 15.75 -13.00
C LEU A 292 4.71 16.37 -14.37
N PRO A 293 5.72 17.02 -14.99
CA PRO A 293 5.59 17.50 -16.35
C PRO A 293 5.64 16.33 -17.35
N GLN A 294 5.04 16.53 -18.53
CA GLN A 294 5.03 15.50 -19.56
C GLN A 294 6.46 15.18 -20.03
N GLY A 295 6.80 13.89 -20.01
CA GLY A 295 8.13 13.44 -20.42
C GLY A 295 9.13 13.31 -19.28
N VAL A 296 8.70 13.54 -18.03
CA VAL A 296 9.52 13.40 -16.82
C VAL A 296 8.82 12.45 -15.85
N SER A 297 9.60 11.68 -15.11
CA SER A 297 9.12 10.85 -14.00
C SER A 297 10.14 10.85 -12.85
N ILE A 298 9.71 10.39 -11.68
CA ILE A 298 10.61 10.11 -10.55
C ILE A 298 10.83 8.60 -10.53
N ALA A 299 12.09 8.19 -10.57
CA ALA A 299 12.50 6.80 -10.39
C ALA A 299 13.17 6.64 -9.02
N THR A 300 13.13 5.42 -8.47
CA THR A 300 13.75 5.10 -7.18
C THR A 300 14.83 4.03 -7.37
N ARG A 301 16.01 4.26 -6.83
CA ARG A 301 17.11 3.29 -6.70
C ARG A 301 17.18 2.78 -5.26
N ASP A 302 17.38 1.47 -5.10
CA ASP A 302 17.60 0.79 -3.81
C ASP A 302 16.58 1.15 -2.71
N GLY A 303 15.35 1.47 -3.11
CA GLY A 303 14.20 1.70 -2.22
C GLY A 303 14.06 3.11 -1.66
N ASN A 304 15.11 3.93 -1.63
CA ASN A 304 15.08 5.23 -0.95
C ASN A 304 15.67 6.40 -1.76
N ASP A 305 16.44 6.14 -2.82
CA ASP A 305 17.14 7.18 -3.58
C ASP A 305 16.30 7.59 -4.81
N ASN A 306 15.63 8.73 -4.74
CA ASN A 306 14.68 9.20 -5.75
C ASN A 306 15.33 10.23 -6.67
N TYR A 307 15.18 10.05 -7.98
CA TYR A 307 15.78 10.92 -8.98
C TYR A 307 14.87 11.12 -10.21
N LEU A 308 15.04 12.24 -10.90
CA LEU A 308 14.31 12.52 -12.14
C LEU A 308 14.87 11.73 -13.33
N VAL A 309 13.94 11.19 -14.13
CA VAL A 309 14.24 10.48 -15.40
C VAL A 309 13.37 11.01 -16.53
N ALA A 310 13.95 11.01 -17.74
CA ALA A 310 13.18 11.28 -18.95
C ALA A 310 12.34 10.05 -19.35
N THR A 311 11.10 10.29 -19.77
CA THR A 311 10.20 9.25 -20.31
C THR A 311 9.97 9.41 -21.81
N ARG A 312 10.59 10.44 -22.42
CA ARG A 312 10.58 10.70 -23.87
C ARG A 312 11.92 11.30 -24.30
N ASN A 313 12.11 11.45 -25.61
CA ASN A 313 13.25 12.18 -26.16
C ASN A 313 13.09 13.70 -25.93
N PHE A 314 14.20 14.35 -25.61
CA PHE A 314 14.40 15.80 -25.68
C PHE A 314 15.65 16.05 -26.53
N GLU A 315 15.54 16.94 -27.51
CA GLU A 315 16.71 17.43 -28.24
C GLU A 315 17.35 18.62 -27.53
N ALA A 316 18.61 18.94 -27.86
CA ALA A 316 19.27 20.09 -27.28
C ALA A 316 18.49 21.39 -27.57
N GLY A 317 18.24 22.19 -26.53
CA GLY A 317 17.41 23.38 -26.56
C GLY A 317 15.93 23.17 -26.28
N ASP A 318 15.45 21.92 -26.24
CA ASP A 318 14.05 21.64 -25.87
C ASP A 318 13.77 22.05 -24.43
N VAL A 319 12.60 22.62 -24.19
CA VAL A 319 12.09 22.81 -22.83
C VAL A 319 11.78 21.45 -22.23
N VAL A 320 12.48 21.09 -21.15
CA VAL A 320 12.21 19.88 -20.39
C VAL A 320 10.96 20.12 -19.54
N PHE A 321 10.95 21.19 -18.76
CA PHE A 321 9.79 21.65 -18.00
C PHE A 321 9.89 23.12 -17.60
N LYS A 322 8.76 23.65 -17.15
CA LYS A 322 8.64 24.93 -16.44
C LYS A 322 8.16 24.61 -15.04
N ASN A 323 8.68 25.32 -14.04
CA ASN A 323 8.29 25.11 -12.66
C ASN A 323 8.37 26.42 -11.87
N SER A 324 7.77 26.41 -10.69
CA SER A 324 7.75 27.55 -9.78
C SER A 324 8.18 27.07 -8.40
N VAL A 325 9.08 27.81 -7.75
CA VAL A 325 9.45 27.52 -6.36
C VAL A 325 8.38 28.03 -5.41
N GLN A 326 8.18 27.31 -4.31
CA GLN A 326 7.47 27.83 -3.15
C GLN A 326 8.49 28.43 -2.17
N ILE A 327 8.37 29.73 -1.89
CA ILE A 327 9.21 30.42 -0.91
C ILE A 327 8.69 30.09 0.50
N ILE A 328 9.60 29.62 1.37
CA ILE A 328 9.30 29.17 2.72
C ILE A 328 10.20 29.95 3.70
N PRO A 329 9.65 30.51 4.80
CA PRO A 329 10.46 31.10 5.86
C PRO A 329 11.45 30.09 6.44
N LYS A 330 12.70 30.50 6.72
CA LYS A 330 13.72 29.58 7.26
C LYS A 330 13.31 28.85 8.53
N CYS A 331 12.58 29.50 9.44
CA CYS A 331 12.09 28.86 10.66
C CYS A 331 11.10 27.71 10.40
N ASP A 332 10.54 27.65 9.20
CA ASP A 332 9.60 26.63 8.77
C ASP A 332 10.28 25.40 8.18
N VAL A 333 11.56 25.49 7.81
CA VAL A 333 12.43 24.39 7.36
C VAL A 333 13.42 24.03 8.47
N ALA A 334 13.23 22.87 9.11
CA ALA A 334 14.12 22.40 10.19
C ALA A 334 14.23 20.88 10.17
N SER A 335 15.40 20.35 10.52
CA SER A 335 15.66 18.91 10.58
C SER A 335 14.83 18.16 11.64
N SER A 336 14.22 18.88 12.58
CA SER A 336 13.28 18.32 13.56
C SER A 336 11.85 18.16 13.04
N LYS A 337 11.53 18.74 11.88
CA LYS A 337 10.22 18.69 11.23
C LYS A 337 10.22 17.63 10.13
N ARG A 338 9.04 17.21 9.71
CA ARG A 338 8.86 16.20 8.65
C ARG A 338 7.95 16.71 7.56
N TYR A 339 8.34 16.46 6.33
CA TYR A 339 7.67 16.98 5.15
C TYR A 339 7.37 15.85 4.17
N LEU A 340 6.21 15.92 3.52
CA LEU A 340 5.84 15.03 2.44
C LEU A 340 5.65 15.81 1.15
N LEU A 341 6.01 15.18 0.04
CA LEU A 341 5.59 15.62 -1.29
C LEU A 341 4.52 14.67 -1.83
N HIS A 342 3.35 15.21 -2.15
CA HIS A 342 2.26 14.51 -2.83
C HIS A 342 2.26 14.86 -4.32
N VAL A 343 2.59 13.89 -5.16
CA VAL A 343 2.77 14.06 -6.60
C VAL A 343 1.60 13.44 -7.36
N ASP A 344 1.00 14.23 -8.26
CA ASP A 344 -0.11 13.82 -9.15
C ASP A 344 -1.34 13.26 -8.43
N GLY A 345 -1.53 13.64 -7.17
CA GLY A 345 -2.63 13.11 -6.35
C GLY A 345 -2.45 11.63 -5.99
N LYS A 346 -1.30 11.03 -6.29
CA LYS A 346 -1.05 9.60 -6.14
C LYS A 346 0.13 9.35 -5.23
N LEU A 347 1.34 9.64 -5.69
CA LEU A 347 2.57 9.20 -5.03
C LEU A 347 2.97 10.13 -3.88
N PHE A 348 3.57 9.55 -2.85
CA PHE A 348 4.10 10.29 -1.71
C PHE A 348 5.59 10.05 -1.59
N TYR A 349 6.33 11.11 -1.23
CA TYR A 349 7.77 11.04 -0.97
C TYR A 349 8.07 11.73 0.36
N LEU A 350 8.92 11.10 1.17
CA LEU A 350 9.48 11.73 2.35
C LEU A 350 10.55 12.71 1.89
N LEU A 351 10.48 13.93 2.42
CA LEU A 351 11.43 14.98 2.10
C LEU A 351 12.35 15.20 3.30
N ASP A 352 13.62 15.36 2.96
CA ASP A 352 14.71 15.74 3.86
C ASP A 352 14.97 17.24 3.75
N SER A 353 15.11 17.92 4.89
CA SER A 353 15.29 19.38 4.96
C SER A 353 16.58 19.88 4.31
N ASP A 354 17.59 19.02 4.24
CA ASP A 354 18.94 19.39 3.83
C ASP A 354 19.14 19.06 2.34
N HIS A 355 18.45 18.03 1.83
CA HIS A 355 18.61 17.56 0.45
C HIS A 355 17.53 18.06 -0.52
N HIS A 356 16.30 18.32 -0.06
CA HIS A 356 15.16 18.60 -0.96
C HIS A 356 14.73 20.07 -0.99
N PHE A 357 15.45 20.94 -0.28
CA PHE A 357 15.20 22.37 -0.20
C PHE A 357 16.46 23.13 -0.60
N ILE A 358 16.31 24.24 -1.32
CA ILE A 358 17.43 25.16 -1.56
C ILE A 358 17.41 26.21 -0.46
N HIS A 359 18.53 26.38 0.24
CA HIS A 359 18.63 27.34 1.35
C HIS A 359 19.24 28.65 0.87
N ARG A 360 18.46 29.74 0.89
CA ARG A 360 18.95 31.10 0.60
C ARG A 360 19.35 31.80 1.88
N ALA A 361 19.82 33.06 1.82
CA ALA A 361 20.19 33.81 3.02
C ALA A 361 18.97 34.05 3.96
N GLU A 362 17.81 34.41 3.40
CA GLU A 362 16.65 34.86 4.17
C GLU A 362 15.47 33.86 4.18
N TYR A 363 15.45 32.90 3.26
CA TYR A 363 14.35 31.94 3.07
C TYR A 363 14.88 30.61 2.52
N SER A 364 14.00 29.62 2.40
CA SER A 364 14.25 28.36 1.69
C SER A 364 13.26 28.21 0.54
N GLU A 365 13.65 27.47 -0.49
CA GLU A 365 12.84 27.18 -1.67
C GLU A 365 12.45 25.71 -1.69
N MET A 366 11.16 25.41 -1.87
CA MET A 366 10.65 24.07 -2.18
C MET A 366 10.29 24.00 -3.67
N LEU A 367 10.91 23.06 -4.39
CA LEU A 367 10.81 22.95 -5.84
C LEU A 367 9.77 21.89 -6.29
N GLY A 368 9.17 21.17 -5.34
CA GLY A 368 8.21 20.11 -5.65
C GLY A 368 8.89 18.89 -6.26
N PHE A 369 8.42 18.40 -7.42
CA PHE A 369 9.03 17.24 -8.09
C PHE A 369 10.50 17.50 -8.47
N ASP A 370 10.88 18.75 -8.70
CA ASP A 370 12.23 19.12 -9.14
C ASP A 370 13.28 19.01 -8.02
N SER A 371 12.85 18.86 -6.77
CA SER A 371 13.73 18.52 -5.65
C SER A 371 14.41 17.14 -5.78
N PHE A 372 14.07 16.34 -6.80
CA PHE A 372 14.72 15.07 -7.13
C PHE A 372 15.65 15.15 -8.34
N MET A 373 16.01 16.35 -8.82
CA MET A 373 17.01 16.46 -9.87
C MET A 373 18.41 16.23 -9.29
N ASP A 374 19.14 15.24 -9.80
CA ASP A 374 20.49 14.91 -9.34
C ASP A 374 21.53 15.92 -9.88
N HIS A 375 22.61 16.09 -9.12
CA HIS A 375 23.80 16.77 -9.63
C HIS A 375 24.57 15.94 -10.66
N SER A 376 25.09 16.60 -11.70
CA SER A 376 26.21 16.10 -12.52
C SER A 376 27.22 17.20 -12.83
N CYS A 377 28.52 16.88 -12.84
CA CYS A 377 29.58 17.78 -13.32
C CYS A 377 29.58 17.92 -14.86
N SER A 378 28.76 17.15 -15.57
CA SER A 378 28.43 17.33 -16.98
C SER A 378 26.90 17.25 -17.15
N PRO A 379 26.16 18.25 -16.65
CA PRO A 379 24.71 18.19 -16.60
C PRO A 379 24.10 18.15 -18.01
N ASN A 380 22.93 17.53 -18.13
CA ASN A 380 22.17 17.51 -19.39
C ASN A 380 21.06 18.56 -19.47
N THR A 381 20.94 19.41 -18.45
CA THR A 381 20.02 20.54 -18.44
C THR A 381 20.70 21.86 -18.13
N GLN A 382 19.98 22.94 -18.42
CA GLN A 382 20.27 24.30 -17.98
C GLN A 382 18.97 24.91 -17.42
N GLN A 383 19.09 25.60 -16.29
CA GLN A 383 17.99 26.30 -15.63
C GLN A 383 18.14 27.81 -15.80
N VAL A 384 17.02 28.49 -16.12
CA VAL A 384 16.96 29.94 -16.24
C VAL A 384 15.73 30.46 -15.50
N TYR A 385 15.95 31.30 -14.48
CA TYR A 385 14.90 31.99 -13.74
C TYR A 385 14.31 33.14 -14.59
N ALA A 386 13.00 33.13 -14.76
CA ALA A 386 12.24 34.22 -15.37
C ALA A 386 11.95 35.34 -14.36
N ASN A 387 11.77 34.96 -13.09
CA ASN A 387 11.66 35.85 -11.93
C ASN A 387 12.13 35.10 -10.67
N GLN A 388 11.87 35.61 -9.47
CA GLN A 388 12.31 34.96 -8.22
C GLN A 388 11.69 33.58 -8.00
N GLU A 389 10.49 33.33 -8.52
CA GLU A 389 9.73 32.10 -8.28
C GLU A 389 9.76 31.16 -9.50
N ASP A 390 9.59 31.71 -10.70
CA ASP A 390 9.41 30.94 -11.92
C ASP A 390 10.70 30.72 -12.68
N TYR A 391 10.90 29.49 -13.17
CA TYR A 391 12.06 29.14 -13.98
C TYR A 391 11.70 28.12 -15.08
N VAL A 392 12.58 28.06 -16.07
CA VAL A 392 12.51 27.12 -17.19
C VAL A 392 13.77 26.27 -17.18
N VAL A 393 13.57 24.95 -17.29
CA VAL A 393 14.67 23.98 -17.47
C VAL A 393 14.63 23.50 -18.91
N SER A 394 15.75 23.66 -19.61
CA SER A 394 15.93 23.24 -21.01
C SER A 394 17.07 22.24 -21.14
N ALA A 395 16.99 21.33 -22.11
CA ALA A 395 18.02 20.34 -22.35
C ALA A 395 19.27 21.03 -22.94
N SER A 396 20.44 20.84 -22.33
CA SER A 396 21.72 21.35 -22.85
C SER A 396 22.34 20.41 -23.89
N LYS A 397 21.97 19.12 -23.84
CA LYS A 397 22.32 18.05 -24.77
C LYS A 397 21.12 17.10 -24.92
N PRO A 398 21.06 16.26 -25.97
CA PRO A 398 19.95 15.33 -26.11
C PRO A 398 19.77 14.40 -24.88
N ILE A 399 18.53 14.19 -24.48
CA ILE A 399 18.14 13.31 -23.35
C ILE A 399 17.20 12.23 -23.89
N ARG A 400 17.47 10.97 -23.58
CA ARG A 400 16.71 9.80 -24.06
C ARG A 400 15.86 9.20 -22.94
N PRO A 401 14.78 8.46 -23.27
CA PRO A 401 13.99 7.75 -22.28
C PRO A 401 14.87 6.86 -21.39
N GLY A 402 14.72 7.00 -20.08
CA GLY A 402 15.52 6.29 -19.07
C GLY A 402 16.76 7.05 -18.60
N ASP A 403 17.20 8.09 -19.31
CA ASP A 403 18.31 8.93 -18.85
C ASP A 403 17.90 9.72 -17.60
N LYS A 404 18.82 9.84 -16.65
CA LYS A 404 18.68 10.76 -15.52
C LYS A 404 18.66 12.20 -16.03
N ILE A 405 17.78 13.02 -15.48
CA ILE A 405 17.78 14.47 -15.69
C ILE A 405 18.64 15.08 -14.58
N THR A 406 19.63 15.87 -14.97
CA THR A 406 20.68 16.36 -14.04
C THR A 406 20.99 17.84 -14.24
N CYS A 407 21.38 18.51 -13.16
CA CYS A 407 21.81 19.91 -13.14
C CYS A 407 23.17 20.08 -12.45
N ASP A 408 23.71 21.29 -12.54
CA ASP A 408 24.88 21.69 -11.76
C ASP A 408 24.41 22.39 -10.48
N TYR A 409 24.64 21.76 -9.32
CA TYR A 409 24.22 22.34 -8.03
C TYR A 409 25.03 23.59 -7.71
N MET A 410 26.29 23.69 -8.14
CA MET A 410 27.10 24.88 -7.90
C MET A 410 26.57 26.11 -8.63
N ALA A 411 25.82 25.91 -9.73
CA ALA A 411 25.15 26.99 -10.45
C ALA A 411 23.83 27.41 -9.79
N LEU A 412 23.24 26.56 -8.94
CA LEU A 412 21.92 26.77 -8.33
C LEU A 412 22.01 27.22 -6.87
N ASP A 413 22.97 26.68 -6.12
CA ASP A 413 23.21 26.94 -4.72
C ASP A 413 24.64 27.43 -4.54
N SER A 414 24.80 28.75 -4.42
CA SER A 414 26.10 29.44 -4.38
C SER A 414 26.41 30.00 -2.99
N MET A 415 25.68 29.57 -1.96
CA MET A 415 25.62 30.21 -0.64
C MET A 415 25.63 29.21 0.52
N GLY A 416 25.66 27.92 0.25
CA GLY A 416 25.85 26.92 1.29
C GLY A 416 27.27 26.96 1.83
N THR A 417 27.45 26.19 2.90
CA THR A 417 28.74 25.92 3.53
C THR A 417 29.06 24.44 3.54
N ASP A 418 28.22 23.64 2.86
CA ASP A 418 28.16 22.21 3.04
C ASP A 418 28.93 21.52 1.92
N THR A 419 29.92 20.74 2.32
CA THR A 419 30.77 20.00 1.40
C THR A 419 30.28 18.57 1.29
N PHE A 420 30.03 18.09 0.07
CA PHE A 420 29.70 16.69 -0.15
C PHE A 420 30.54 16.06 -1.27
N THR A 421 30.74 14.75 -1.16
CA THR A 421 31.48 13.98 -2.18
C THR A 421 30.56 13.72 -3.36
N CYS A 422 30.96 14.20 -4.54
CA CYS A 422 30.25 14.00 -5.79
C CYS A 422 30.43 12.56 -6.28
N THR A 423 29.31 11.88 -6.53
CA THR A 423 29.28 10.50 -7.05
C THR A 423 28.72 10.41 -8.47
N CYS A 424 28.75 11.53 -9.23
CA CYS A 424 28.14 11.60 -10.57
C CYS A 424 28.77 10.65 -11.61
N GLY A 425 30.01 10.20 -11.38
CA GLY A 425 30.70 9.26 -12.28
C GLY A 425 31.26 9.87 -13.56
N GLU A 426 31.14 11.19 -13.74
CA GLU A 426 31.66 11.88 -14.92
C GLU A 426 33.19 11.92 -14.95
N SER A 427 33.76 11.81 -16.14
CA SER A 427 35.23 11.88 -16.32
C SER A 427 35.84 13.21 -15.88
N ASN A 428 35.04 14.28 -15.88
CA ASN A 428 35.39 15.63 -15.42
C ASN A 428 34.81 15.94 -14.02
N CYS A 429 34.52 14.93 -13.21
CA CYS A 429 33.97 15.10 -11.87
C CYS A 429 34.89 15.97 -10.98
N HIS A 430 34.31 16.95 -10.27
CA HIS A 430 35.03 17.83 -9.36
C HIS A 430 35.42 17.15 -8.03
N GLY A 431 34.92 15.93 -7.78
CA GLY A 431 35.21 15.13 -6.59
C GLY A 431 34.45 15.61 -5.35
N THR A 432 34.68 16.84 -4.92
CA THR A 432 33.96 17.46 -3.80
C THR A 432 33.24 18.71 -4.29
N LEU A 433 31.95 18.81 -4.02
CA LEU A 433 31.20 20.04 -4.22
C LEU A 433 31.14 20.83 -2.93
N ILE A 434 31.15 22.15 -3.06
CA ILE A 434 30.85 23.11 -2.02
C ILE A 434 29.63 23.83 -2.56
N SER A 435 28.44 23.52 -2.04
CA SER A 435 27.26 24.36 -2.28
C SER A 435 27.25 25.46 -1.26
#